data_AF-A0A645E6H0-F1
#
_entry.id   AF-A0A645E6H0-F1
#
_cell.length_a   1.000
_cell.length_b   1.000
_cell.length_c   1.000
_cell.angle_alpha   90.00
_cell.angle_beta   90.00
_cell.angle_gamma   90.00
#
_symmetry.space_group_name_H-M   'P 1'
#
loop_
_entity.id
_entity.type
_entity.pdbx_description
1 polymer ?
#
loop_
_entity_poly.entity_id
_entity_poly.type
_entity_poly.pdbx_seq_one_letter_code
_entity_poly.pdbx_strand_id
1 'polypeptide(L)' 'MMTNGPAATIGEVLEVRLPRPRERLTLAHDPDYIGYRAAVLEFLYEKQTHVEKEAA' A
#
# COMPACT_ATOMS: atom_id res chain seq x y z
N MET A 1 2.75 -5.77 0.04
CA MET A 1 1.96 -5.67 1.26
C MET A 1 2.26 -6.83 2.20
N MET A 2 2.42 -6.56 3.50
CA MET A 2 2.74 -7.58 4.51
C MET A 2 1.50 -8.02 5.30
N THR A 3 1.50 -9.23 5.87
CA THR A 3 0.47 -9.62 6.86
C THR A 3 0.78 -8.98 8.23
N ASN A 4 -0.21 -8.92 9.13
CA ASN A 4 -0.03 -8.37 10.47
C ASN A 4 0.59 -9.41 11.43
N GLY A 5 1.18 -8.94 12.53
CA GLY A 5 1.61 -9.76 13.67
C GLY A 5 3.09 -10.16 13.68
N PRO A 6 3.56 -10.82 14.77
CA PRO A 6 4.97 -11.15 15.00
C PRO A 6 5.57 -12.16 14.01
N ALA A 7 4.72 -12.90 13.29
CA ALA A 7 5.13 -13.82 12.22
C ALA A 7 4.73 -13.28 10.82
N ALA A 8 4.74 -11.96 10.63
CA ALA A 8 4.34 -11.32 9.39
C ALA A 8 5.10 -11.89 8.17
N THR A 9 4.36 -12.17 7.11
CA THR A 9 4.87 -12.66 5.82
C THR A 9 4.44 -11.73 4.69
N ILE A 10 4.94 -11.98 3.47
CA ILE A 10 4.49 -11.25 2.28
C ILE A 10 3.10 -11.75 1.90
N GLY A 11 2.10 -10.88 2.01
CA GLY A 11 0.72 -11.21 1.62
C GLY A 11 0.43 -10.91 0.14
N GLU A 12 0.94 -9.79 -0.36
CA GLU A 12 0.76 -9.36 -1.75
C GLU A 12 2.00 -8.62 -2.23
N VAL A 13 2.32 -8.67 -3.52
CA VAL A 13 3.40 -7.88 -4.12
C VAL A 13 2.78 -6.86 -5.08
N LEU A 14 2.94 -5.58 -4.75
CA LEU A 14 2.57 -4.48 -5.64
C LEU A 14 3.79 -4.09 -6.49
N GLU A 15 3.74 -4.38 -7.79
CA GLU A 15 4.81 -4.04 -8.72
C GLU A 15 4.73 -2.55 -9.11
N VAL A 16 5.79 -1.79 -8.84
CA VAL A 16 5.85 -0.34 -9.14
C VAL A 16 6.82 -0.08 -10.29
N ARG A 17 6.27 0.23 -11.47
CA ARG A 17 7.04 0.44 -12.72
C ARG A 17 7.46 1.88 -12.97
N LEU A 18 7.25 2.78 -12.00
CA LEU A 18 7.68 4.18 -12.11
C LEU A 18 9.22 4.28 -12.20
N PRO A 19 9.77 4.88 -13.26
CA PRO A 19 11.22 5.05 -13.40
C PRO A 19 11.78 5.99 -12.31
N ARG A 20 13.09 5.92 -12.08
CA ARG A 20 13.80 6.85 -11.18
C ARG A 20 14.53 7.92 -12.00
N PRO A 21 14.64 9.18 -11.51
CA PRO A 21 14.19 9.69 -10.20
C PRO A 21 12.67 9.95 -10.12
N ARG A 22 12.09 9.76 -8.92
CA ARG A 22 10.65 9.92 -8.65
C ARG A 22 10.41 11.21 -7.87
N GLU A 23 10.12 12.29 -8.59
CA GLU A 23 9.86 13.60 -8.00
C GLU A 23 8.39 13.77 -7.62
N ARG A 24 8.12 14.11 -6.36
CA ARG A 24 6.77 14.12 -5.79
C ARG A 24 5.80 15.04 -6.55
N LEU A 25 6.25 16.25 -6.90
CA LEU A 25 5.41 17.23 -7.58
C LEU A 25 5.13 16.81 -9.03
N THR A 26 6.12 16.22 -9.70
CA THR A 26 5.99 15.72 -11.08
C THR A 26 5.00 14.56 -11.15
N LEU A 27 5.01 13.67 -10.16
CA LEU A 27 4.13 12.50 -10.12
C LEU A 27 2.73 12.77 -9.55
N ALA A 28 2.46 13.97 -9.04
CA ALA A 28 1.20 14.26 -8.34
C ALA A 28 -0.07 14.02 -9.20
N HIS A 29 0.06 14.14 -10.53
CA HIS A 29 -1.01 13.92 -11.50
C HIS A 29 -0.78 12.69 -12.38
N ASP A 30 0.26 11.90 -12.12
CA ASP A 30 0.56 10.69 -12.86
C ASP A 30 -0.46 9.59 -12.48
N PRO A 31 -1.18 8.99 -13.46
CA PRO A 31 -2.24 8.03 -13.19
C PRO A 31 -1.72 6.74 -12.55
N ASP A 32 -0.52 6.29 -12.92
CA ASP A 32 0.09 5.09 -12.34
C ASP A 32 0.47 5.35 -10.88
N TYR A 33 1.05 6.51 -10.59
CA TYR A 33 1.32 6.94 -9.22
C TYR A 33 0.05 7.01 -8.36
N ILE A 34 -1.03 7.60 -8.88
CA ILE A 34 -2.32 7.68 -8.19
C ILE A 34 -2.86 6.27 -7.90
N GLY A 35 -2.79 5.36 -8.87
CA GLY A 35 -3.20 3.96 -8.69
C GLY A 35 -2.39 3.24 -7.62
N TYR A 36 -1.06 3.32 -7.66
CA TYR A 36 -0.21 2.72 -6.63
C TYR A 36 -0.48 3.29 -5.25
N ARG A 37 -0.70 4.61 -5.14
CA ARG A 37 -1.03 5.27 -3.87
C ARG A 37 -2.38 4.79 -3.34
N ALA A 38 -3.39 4.65 -4.19
CA ALA A 38 -4.69 4.13 -3.80
C ALA A 38 -4.59 2.71 -3.23
N ALA A 39 -3.89 1.80 -3.94
CA ALA A 39 -3.69 0.41 -3.48
C ALA A 39 -2.99 0.32 -2.12
N VAL A 40 -1.99 1.17 -1.86
CA VAL A 40 -1.33 1.25 -0.55
C VAL A 40 -2.30 1.72 0.53
N LEU A 41 -3.09 2.76 0.26
CA LEU A 41 -4.03 3.29 1.23
C LEU A 41 -5.15 2.30 1.56
N GLU A 42 -5.73 1.66 0.54
CA GLU A 42 -6.74 0.62 0.70
C GLU A 42 -6.22 -0.52 1.58
N PHE A 43 -5.03 -1.04 1.28
CA PHE A 43 -4.38 -2.05 2.11
C PHE A 43 -4.22 -1.60 3.58
N LEU A 44 -3.76 -0.37 3.81
CA LEU A 44 -3.59 0.15 5.18
C LEU A 44 -4.92 0.26 5.92
N TYR A 45 -5.99 0.73 5.25
CA TYR A 45 -7.32 0.85 5.84
C TYR A 45 -7.96 -0.50 6.13
N GLU A 46 -7.91 -1.44 5.18
CA GLU A 46 -8.43 -2.80 5.39
C GLU A 46 -7.75 -3.46 6.58
N LYS A 47 -6.42 -3.33 6.70
CA LYS A 47 -5.68 -3.89 7.84
C LYS A 47 -6.02 -3.25 9.16
N GLN A 48 -6.24 -1.93 9.21
CA GLN A 48 -6.70 -1.28 10.45
C GLN A 48 -8.09 -1.79 10.87
N THR A 49 -9.01 -1.93 9.92
CA THR A 49 -10.38 -2.41 10.19
C THR A 49 -10.40 -3.87 10.69
N HIS A 50 -9.46 -4.71 10.25
CA HIS A 50 -9.37 -6.11 10.67
C HIS A 50 -8.76 -6.28 12.07
N VAL A 51 -7.84 -5.40 12.50
CA VAL A 51 -7.26 -5.44 13.86
C VAL A 51 -8.32 -5.19 14.94
N GLU A 52 -9.26 -4.28 14.69
CA GLU A 52 -10.35 -4.00 15.65
C GLU A 52 -11.31 -5.19 15.81
N LYS A 53 -11.53 -5.99 14.76
CA LYS A 53 -12.40 -7.18 14.81
C LYS A 53 -11.77 -8.39 15.49
N GLU A 54 -10.44 -8.52 15.46
CA GLU A 54 -9.74 -9.63 16.14
C GLU A 54 -9.50 -9.35 17.64
N ALA A 55 -9.55 -8.08 18.04
CA ALA A 55 -9.34 -7.65 19.43
C ALA A 55 -10.63 -7.50 20.26
N ALA A 56 -11.81 -7.72 19.66
CA ALA A 56 -13.14 -7.63 20.28
C ALA A 56 -13.74 -9.03 20.50
#